data_AF-A0A0J7IM98-F1
#
_entry.id   AF-A0A0J7IM98-F1
#
_cell.length_a   1.000
_cell.length_b   1.000
_cell.length_c   1.000
_cell.angle_alpha   90.00
_cell.angle_beta   90.00
_cell.angle_gamma   90.00
#
_symmetry.space_group_name_H-M   'P 1'
#
loop_
_entity.id
_entity.type
_entity.pdbx_description
1 polymer ?
#
loop_
_entity_poly.entity_id
_entity_poly.type
_entity_poly.pdbx_seq_one_letter_code
_entity_poly.pdbx_strand_id
1 'polypeptide(L)'
;MKKLFIIFALAFTHFFNVYGQDDKFDRLLEKYQEVEGVTSIKIAKPMFGMLSSLNIEDSQLEQIKPFLSKIKGLRVLITENPENTDSKDGKKVQTNLSELSKDISSYLKSLNYSEIMTVNNSGAKIKFLSAEAKDGILDDLLLSIDSGSGENILVKLDGKLSMDDVNKIINSSETKSNTISNTRSSLVSSDNNSSYLNGETRNVGEFSGIQVSTGVNVVFKQESPTNIKVIADSDKLQYVVTKVENGVLKVYIDNKGVKNLKFKNLSVNISSPRMNDIKTSSGATFTTVNTVKENNLSLDTSSGSLVKGNFDISNTTNVETSSGSNIKATINTKVINIKSSSGSDTTIEGGANSGVIDISSGAVCKAENFKINTLDAEATSGGNISINVSDKLKAKASSGGLIKYKGNPEIDSNISKVSGGSLKQIN
;
A
#
# COMPACT_ATOMS: atom_id res chain seq x y z
N MET A 1 -1.52 -16.15 -62.90
CA MET A 1 -1.45 -15.50 -61.57
C MET A 1 -2.26 -14.19 -61.42
N LYS A 2 -3.04 -13.73 -62.41
CA LYS A 2 -3.89 -12.52 -62.26
C LYS A 2 -5.36 -12.81 -61.87
N LYS A 3 -5.85 -14.04 -62.03
CA LYS A 3 -7.24 -14.41 -61.63
C LYS A 3 -7.39 -14.85 -60.17
N LEU A 4 -6.29 -15.17 -59.47
CA LEU A 4 -6.33 -15.56 -58.06
C LEU A 4 -6.36 -14.35 -57.11
N PHE A 5 -5.77 -13.21 -57.52
CA PHE A 5 -5.81 -11.98 -56.74
C PHE A 5 -7.19 -11.31 -56.72
N ILE A 6 -8.00 -11.48 -57.77
CA ILE A 6 -9.36 -10.91 -57.82
C ILE A 6 -10.32 -11.68 -56.90
N ILE A 7 -10.12 -12.99 -56.73
CA ILE A 7 -10.92 -13.81 -55.82
C ILE A 7 -10.56 -13.51 -54.36
N PHE A 8 -9.27 -13.27 -54.05
CA PHE A 8 -8.86 -12.83 -52.70
C PHE A 8 -9.30 -11.40 -52.37
N ALA A 9 -9.32 -10.48 -53.36
CA ALA A 9 -9.84 -9.13 -53.16
C ALA A 9 -11.37 -9.12 -52.94
N LEU A 10 -12.13 -9.99 -53.61
CA LEU A 10 -13.57 -10.15 -53.39
C LEU A 10 -13.93 -10.91 -52.10
N ALA A 11 -13.06 -11.81 -51.64
CA ALA A 11 -13.24 -12.48 -50.35
C ALA A 11 -12.93 -11.53 -49.16
N PHE A 12 -12.02 -10.56 -49.33
CA PHE A 12 -11.73 -9.57 -48.30
C PHE A 12 -12.71 -8.38 -48.27
N THR A 13 -13.41 -8.07 -49.37
CA THR A 13 -14.48 -7.05 -49.33
C THR A 13 -15.77 -7.54 -48.66
N HIS A 14 -15.94 -8.85 -48.53
CA HIS A 14 -17.03 -9.44 -47.74
C HIS A 14 -16.76 -9.47 -46.21
N PHE A 15 -15.52 -9.26 -45.76
CA PHE A 15 -15.22 -9.10 -44.34
C PHE A 15 -15.38 -7.66 -43.82
N PHE A 16 -15.56 -6.68 -44.70
CA PHE A 16 -15.82 -5.27 -44.32
C PHE A 16 -17.29 -4.85 -44.41
N ASN A 17 -18.21 -5.76 -44.70
CA ASN A 17 -19.65 -5.46 -44.82
C ASN A 17 -20.52 -6.28 -43.87
N VAL A 18 -20.09 -6.44 -42.62
CA VAL A 18 -21.04 -6.68 -41.53
C VAL A 18 -21.32 -5.34 -40.87
N TYR A 19 -22.11 -4.51 -41.57
CA TYR A 19 -22.84 -3.40 -40.98
C TYR A 19 -23.89 -3.98 -40.02
N GLY A 20 -23.44 -4.35 -38.83
CA GLY A 20 -24.29 -4.73 -37.71
C GLY A 20 -24.27 -3.59 -36.70
N GLN A 21 -25.11 -2.59 -36.90
CA GLN A 21 -25.50 -1.57 -35.92
C GLN A 21 -24.34 -1.18 -34.96
N ASP A 22 -23.35 -0.42 -35.47
CA ASP A 22 -22.18 -0.02 -34.68
C ASP A 22 -22.63 0.52 -33.33
N ASP A 23 -22.25 -0.19 -32.27
CA ASP A 23 -22.51 0.22 -30.91
C ASP A 23 -22.00 1.66 -30.76
N LYS A 24 -22.84 2.56 -30.23
CA LYS A 24 -22.44 3.95 -30.00
C LYS A 24 -21.16 4.04 -29.16
N PHE A 25 -20.89 3.01 -28.35
CA PHE A 25 -19.64 2.91 -27.59
C PHE A 25 -18.43 2.56 -28.48
N ASP A 26 -18.58 1.67 -29.46
CA ASP A 26 -17.50 1.34 -30.40
C ASP A 26 -17.07 2.59 -31.19
N ARG A 27 -18.03 3.42 -31.62
CA ARG A 27 -17.75 4.70 -32.28
C ARG A 27 -17.00 5.68 -31.37
N LEU A 28 -17.31 5.67 -30.07
CA LEU A 28 -16.60 6.49 -29.09
C LEU A 28 -15.15 6.02 -28.93
N LEU A 29 -14.94 4.71 -28.80
CA LEU A 29 -13.60 4.12 -28.73
C LEU A 29 -12.79 4.46 -29.98
N GLU A 30 -13.36 4.28 -31.17
CA GLU A 30 -12.68 4.54 -32.45
C GLU A 30 -12.35 6.01 -32.66
N LYS A 31 -13.24 6.93 -32.26
CA LYS A 31 -13.01 8.38 -32.36
C LYS A 31 -11.80 8.84 -31.52
N TYR A 32 -11.55 8.19 -30.39
CA TYR A 32 -10.58 8.67 -29.39
C TYR A 32 -9.37 7.74 -29.17
N GLN A 33 -9.29 6.60 -29.85
CA GLN A 33 -8.20 5.62 -29.64
C GLN A 33 -6.79 6.15 -29.92
N GLU A 34 -6.64 7.17 -30.77
CA GLU A 34 -5.34 7.80 -31.11
C GLU A 34 -5.13 9.13 -30.38
N VAL A 35 -6.02 9.49 -29.46
CA VAL A 35 -5.93 10.74 -28.70
C VAL A 35 -5.01 10.55 -27.51
N GLU A 36 -4.01 11.42 -27.39
CA GLU A 36 -3.11 11.46 -26.24
C GLU A 36 -3.88 11.66 -24.92
N GLY A 37 -3.53 10.89 -23.90
CA GLY A 37 -4.28 10.84 -22.63
C GLY A 37 -5.49 9.91 -22.65
N VAL A 38 -5.71 9.14 -23.72
CA VAL A 38 -6.79 8.16 -23.83
C VAL A 38 -6.23 6.74 -24.00
N THR A 39 -6.69 5.81 -23.17
CA THR A 39 -6.46 4.37 -23.34
C THR A 39 -7.75 3.71 -23.79
N SER A 40 -7.71 3.02 -24.93
CA SER A 40 -8.84 2.29 -25.51
C SER A 40 -8.48 0.82 -25.67
N ILE A 41 -9.26 -0.08 -25.06
CA ILE A 41 -9.06 -1.53 -25.13
C ILE A 41 -10.34 -2.17 -25.63
N LYS A 42 -10.24 -3.00 -26.67
CA LYS A 42 -11.35 -3.80 -27.20
C LYS A 42 -10.96 -5.27 -27.27
N ILE A 43 -11.63 -6.08 -26.46
CA ILE A 43 -11.48 -7.53 -26.45
C ILE A 43 -12.75 -8.15 -27.03
N ALA A 44 -12.59 -8.88 -28.13
CA ALA A 44 -13.70 -9.54 -28.81
C ALA A 44 -13.92 -10.99 -28.32
N LYS A 45 -15.12 -11.52 -28.57
CA LYS A 45 -15.54 -12.89 -28.24
C LYS A 45 -14.51 -13.99 -28.54
N PRO A 46 -13.82 -14.01 -29.69
CA PRO A 46 -12.86 -15.08 -29.98
C PRO A 46 -11.73 -15.17 -28.95
N MET A 47 -11.30 -14.04 -28.37
CA MET A 47 -10.27 -14.02 -27.33
C MET A 47 -10.77 -14.64 -26.03
N PHE A 48 -12.02 -14.34 -25.62
CA PHE A 48 -12.64 -14.98 -24.46
C PHE A 48 -12.85 -16.49 -24.67
N GLY A 49 -13.23 -16.90 -25.87
CA GLY A 49 -13.29 -18.31 -26.26
C GLY A 49 -11.92 -18.99 -26.13
N MET A 50 -10.87 -18.37 -26.65
CA MET A 50 -9.50 -18.86 -26.50
C MET A 50 -9.11 -18.99 -25.03
N LEU A 51 -9.30 -17.94 -24.21
CA LEU A 51 -9.01 -17.97 -22.77
C LEU A 51 -9.79 -19.06 -22.03
N SER A 52 -11.05 -19.29 -22.39
CA SER A 52 -11.86 -20.38 -21.81
C SER A 52 -11.36 -21.78 -22.18
N SER A 53 -10.65 -21.90 -23.30
CA SER A 53 -10.10 -23.16 -23.81
C SER A 53 -8.68 -23.46 -23.33
N LEU A 54 -7.99 -22.48 -22.75
CA LEU A 54 -6.65 -22.70 -22.18
C LEU A 54 -6.75 -23.55 -20.92
N ASN A 55 -5.97 -24.63 -20.88
CA ASN A 55 -5.87 -25.50 -19.72
C ASN A 55 -4.72 -24.98 -18.85
N ILE A 56 -5.03 -24.08 -17.93
CA ILE A 56 -4.07 -23.49 -17.01
C ILE A 56 -4.36 -24.09 -15.63
N GLU A 57 -3.35 -24.70 -15.00
CA GLU A 57 -3.44 -25.23 -13.64
C GLU A 57 -3.45 -24.09 -12.62
N ASP A 58 -4.53 -23.32 -12.61
CA ASP A 58 -4.78 -22.26 -11.65
C ASP A 58 -6.20 -22.42 -11.06
N SER A 59 -6.23 -22.69 -9.76
CA SER A 59 -7.47 -22.88 -8.99
C SER A 59 -8.44 -21.68 -9.02
N GLN A 60 -7.93 -20.47 -9.33
CA GLN A 60 -8.75 -19.27 -9.51
C GLN A 60 -9.25 -19.15 -10.95
N LEU A 61 -8.43 -19.55 -11.93
CA LEU A 61 -8.86 -19.49 -13.33
C LEU A 61 -9.99 -20.48 -13.61
N GLU A 62 -9.97 -21.67 -13.00
CA GLU A 62 -11.05 -22.65 -13.09
C GLU A 62 -12.38 -22.12 -12.52
N GLN A 63 -12.34 -21.20 -11.55
CA GLN A 63 -13.56 -20.58 -11.03
C GLN A 63 -14.15 -19.56 -12.01
N ILE A 64 -13.32 -18.86 -12.79
CA ILE A 64 -13.79 -17.82 -13.72
C ILE A 64 -14.06 -18.32 -15.14
N LYS A 65 -13.54 -19.48 -15.51
CA LYS A 65 -13.70 -20.14 -16.81
C LYS A 65 -15.17 -20.28 -17.26
N PRO A 66 -16.14 -20.64 -16.39
CA PRO A 66 -17.56 -20.69 -16.76
C PRO A 66 -18.17 -19.33 -17.14
N PHE A 67 -17.55 -18.22 -16.70
CA PHE A 67 -18.00 -16.86 -17.02
C PHE A 67 -17.37 -16.33 -18.30
N LEU A 68 -16.13 -16.71 -18.61
CA LEU A 68 -15.46 -16.32 -19.86
C LEU A 68 -16.29 -16.71 -21.09
N SER A 69 -17.00 -17.85 -21.05
CA SER A 69 -17.90 -18.26 -22.13
C SER A 69 -19.17 -17.42 -22.26
N LYS A 70 -19.58 -16.72 -21.20
CA LYS A 70 -20.76 -15.84 -21.17
C LYS A 70 -20.45 -14.41 -21.64
N ILE A 71 -19.17 -14.04 -21.63
CA ILE A 71 -18.69 -12.74 -22.09
C ILE A 71 -18.52 -12.77 -23.62
N LYS A 72 -19.21 -11.85 -24.29
CA LYS A 72 -19.11 -11.64 -25.75
C LYS A 72 -18.06 -10.59 -26.09
N GLY A 73 -17.75 -9.68 -25.17
CA GLY A 73 -16.78 -8.64 -25.40
C GLY A 73 -16.51 -7.80 -24.16
N LEU A 74 -15.33 -7.20 -24.10
CA LEU A 74 -14.96 -6.20 -23.10
C LEU A 74 -14.43 -4.99 -23.84
N ARG A 75 -14.96 -3.82 -23.51
CA ARG A 75 -14.50 -2.53 -24.02
C ARG A 75 -14.15 -1.64 -22.83
N VAL A 76 -12.95 -1.08 -22.85
CA VAL A 76 -12.45 -0.20 -21.79
C VAL A 76 -12.00 1.10 -22.43
N LEU A 77 -12.43 2.21 -21.87
CA LEU A 77 -12.01 3.56 -22.20
C LEU A 77 -11.56 4.25 -20.91
N ILE A 78 -10.30 4.65 -20.84
CA ILE A 78 -9.73 5.37 -19.69
C ILE A 78 -9.17 6.70 -20.20
N THR A 79 -9.45 7.77 -19.48
CA THR A 79 -8.95 9.11 -19.80
C THR A 79 -8.16 9.67 -18.63
N GLU A 80 -6.99 10.20 -18.90
CA GLU A 80 -6.03 10.69 -17.92
C GLU A 80 -5.56 12.10 -18.30
N ASN A 81 -5.47 12.98 -17.30
CA ASN A 81 -4.95 14.33 -17.51
C ASN A 81 -3.45 14.32 -17.82
N PRO A 82 -2.94 15.30 -18.60
CA PRO A 82 -1.52 15.42 -18.88
C PRO A 82 -0.74 15.83 -17.62
N GLU A 83 0.50 15.33 -17.49
CA GLU A 83 1.38 15.63 -16.34
C GLU A 83 1.64 17.13 -16.13
N ASN A 84 1.67 17.91 -17.22
CA ASN A 84 1.81 19.36 -17.18
C ASN A 84 0.72 20.06 -17.99
N THR A 85 -0.34 20.48 -17.29
CA THR A 85 -1.50 21.17 -17.84
C THR A 85 -1.20 22.55 -18.44
N ASP A 86 -0.10 23.19 -18.03
CA ASP A 86 0.25 24.55 -18.47
C ASP A 86 1.05 24.58 -19.78
N SER A 87 1.61 23.44 -20.19
CA SER A 87 2.31 23.28 -21.46
C SER A 87 1.36 23.40 -22.66
N LYS A 88 1.88 23.77 -23.85
CA LYS A 88 1.06 23.86 -25.08
C LYS A 88 0.40 22.52 -25.42
N ASP A 89 1.14 21.42 -25.23
CA ASP A 89 0.64 20.07 -25.47
C ASP A 89 -0.37 19.65 -24.39
N GLY A 90 -0.11 19.95 -23.12
CA GLY A 90 -1.06 19.72 -22.02
C GLY A 90 -2.39 20.46 -22.20
N LYS A 91 -2.38 21.70 -22.70
CA LYS A 91 -3.63 22.43 -23.03
C LYS A 91 -4.40 21.81 -24.18
N LYS A 92 -3.69 21.26 -25.18
CA LYS A 92 -4.31 20.55 -26.31
C LYS A 92 -4.94 19.24 -25.84
N VAL A 93 -4.24 18.46 -25.03
CA VAL A 93 -4.75 17.24 -24.39
C VAL A 93 -5.99 17.57 -23.57
N GLN A 94 -5.94 18.57 -22.70
CA GLN A 94 -7.07 18.97 -21.87
C GLN A 94 -8.31 19.39 -22.68
N THR A 95 -8.11 20.03 -23.83
CA THR A 95 -9.21 20.39 -24.75
C THR A 95 -9.88 19.14 -25.31
N ASN A 96 -9.08 18.17 -25.77
CA ASN A 96 -9.58 16.90 -26.30
C ASN A 96 -10.31 16.07 -25.23
N LEU A 97 -9.78 16.03 -24.01
CA LEU A 97 -10.39 15.33 -22.88
C LEU A 97 -11.71 15.98 -22.45
N SER A 98 -11.80 17.32 -22.52
CA SER A 98 -13.05 18.03 -22.27
C SER A 98 -14.13 17.70 -23.30
N GLU A 99 -13.77 17.59 -24.58
CA GLU A 99 -14.69 17.15 -25.63
C GLU A 99 -15.12 15.68 -25.41
N LEU A 100 -14.16 14.80 -25.13
CA LEU A 100 -14.44 13.40 -24.84
C LEU A 100 -15.38 13.22 -23.63
N SER A 101 -15.17 13.96 -22.53
CA SER A 101 -16.05 13.92 -21.37
C SER A 101 -17.50 14.34 -21.70
N LYS A 102 -17.68 15.32 -22.61
CA LYS A 102 -19.00 15.70 -23.13
C LYS A 102 -19.61 14.59 -23.97
N ASP A 103 -18.83 13.95 -24.83
CA ASP A 103 -19.27 12.83 -25.66
C ASP A 103 -19.64 11.60 -24.81
N ILE A 104 -18.87 11.28 -23.77
CA ILE A 104 -19.19 10.24 -22.77
C ILE A 104 -20.52 10.58 -22.09
N SER A 105 -20.67 11.81 -21.61
CA SER A 105 -21.89 12.28 -20.95
C SER A 105 -23.12 12.19 -21.87
N SER A 106 -22.94 12.53 -23.15
CA SER A 106 -23.98 12.42 -24.18
C SER A 106 -24.33 10.96 -24.48
N TYR A 107 -23.31 10.11 -24.63
CA TYR A 107 -23.45 8.67 -24.81
C TYR A 107 -24.29 8.07 -23.68
N LEU A 108 -23.88 8.29 -22.43
CA LEU A 108 -24.58 7.79 -21.23
C LEU A 108 -26.03 8.26 -21.12
N LYS A 109 -26.31 9.52 -21.47
CA LYS A 109 -27.69 10.04 -21.51
C LYS A 109 -28.54 9.43 -22.62
N SER A 110 -27.91 9.03 -23.72
CA SER A 110 -28.59 8.42 -24.87
C SER A 110 -28.78 6.90 -24.72
N LEU A 111 -28.21 6.29 -23.69
CA LEU A 111 -28.38 4.89 -23.37
C LEU A 111 -29.75 4.65 -22.75
N ASN A 112 -30.45 3.64 -23.25
CA ASN A 112 -31.66 3.12 -22.61
C ASN A 112 -31.30 2.02 -21.61
N TYR A 113 -30.37 2.32 -20.69
CA TYR A 113 -29.89 1.37 -19.67
C TYR A 113 -30.54 1.70 -18.34
N SER A 114 -30.86 0.67 -17.57
CA SER A 114 -31.31 0.81 -16.19
C SER A 114 -30.10 1.09 -15.29
N GLU A 115 -30.20 2.13 -14.46
CA GLU A 115 -29.21 2.41 -13.42
C GLU A 115 -29.44 1.45 -12.24
N ILE A 116 -28.49 0.53 -12.05
CA ILE A 116 -28.57 -0.49 -11.00
C ILE A 116 -28.01 0.05 -9.69
N MET A 117 -26.94 0.85 -9.78
CA MET A 117 -26.28 1.44 -8.63
C MET A 117 -25.59 2.74 -9.03
N THR A 118 -25.69 3.75 -8.18
CA THR A 118 -24.85 4.96 -8.24
C THR A 118 -24.20 5.21 -6.91
N VAL A 119 -22.92 5.55 -6.95
CA VAL A 119 -22.14 5.97 -5.78
C VAL A 119 -21.50 7.32 -6.11
N ASN A 120 -21.56 8.24 -5.16
CA ASN A 120 -20.93 9.55 -5.28
C ASN A 120 -19.99 9.72 -4.08
N ASN A 121 -18.70 9.96 -4.34
CA ASN A 121 -17.68 10.04 -3.31
C ASN A 121 -16.58 11.03 -3.69
N SER A 122 -16.32 12.04 -2.85
CA SER A 122 -15.21 13.00 -3.02
C SER A 122 -15.10 13.65 -4.41
N GLY A 123 -16.22 13.90 -5.08
CA GLY A 123 -16.26 14.48 -6.43
C GLY A 123 -16.29 13.45 -7.56
N ALA A 124 -16.02 12.18 -7.28
CA ALA A 124 -16.14 11.09 -8.23
C ALA A 124 -17.55 10.48 -8.23
N LYS A 125 -18.14 10.34 -9.41
CA LYS A 125 -19.45 9.73 -9.66
C LYS A 125 -19.30 8.38 -10.36
N ILE A 126 -19.69 7.33 -9.66
CA ILE A 126 -19.65 5.94 -10.13
C ILE A 126 -21.07 5.49 -10.44
N LYS A 127 -21.27 4.88 -11.61
CA LYS A 127 -22.54 4.31 -12.06
C LYS A 127 -22.35 2.89 -12.57
N PHE A 128 -23.24 2.01 -12.15
CA PHE A 128 -23.44 0.68 -12.73
C PHE A 128 -24.76 0.67 -13.47
N LEU A 129 -24.69 0.37 -14.75
CA LEU A 129 -25.79 0.42 -15.70
C LEU A 129 -25.91 -0.96 -16.37
N SER A 130 -27.12 -1.33 -16.76
CA SER A 130 -27.37 -2.57 -17.53
C SER A 130 -28.47 -2.34 -18.56
N ALA A 131 -28.34 -2.95 -19.75
CA ALA A 131 -29.33 -2.83 -20.83
C ALA A 131 -30.69 -3.39 -20.40
N GLU A 132 -30.69 -4.55 -19.74
CA GLU A 132 -31.87 -5.16 -19.15
C GLU A 132 -31.49 -5.82 -17.82
N ALA A 133 -32.26 -5.52 -16.77
CA ALA A 133 -32.16 -6.17 -15.48
C ALA A 133 -33.48 -6.86 -15.16
N LYS A 134 -33.56 -8.17 -15.41
CA LYS A 134 -34.78 -8.95 -15.23
C LYS A 134 -34.47 -10.33 -14.66
N ASP A 135 -35.25 -10.76 -13.67
CA ASP A 135 -35.16 -12.09 -13.03
C ASP A 135 -33.74 -12.42 -12.53
N GLY A 136 -33.01 -11.42 -12.04
CA GLY A 136 -31.64 -11.58 -11.54
C GLY A 136 -30.58 -11.76 -12.64
N ILE A 137 -30.92 -11.52 -13.91
CA ILE A 137 -30.00 -11.50 -15.04
C ILE A 137 -29.81 -10.06 -15.50
N LEU A 138 -28.55 -9.68 -15.68
CA LEU A 138 -28.08 -8.41 -16.24
C LEU A 138 -27.60 -8.68 -17.67
N ASP A 139 -28.22 -8.02 -18.64
CA ASP A 139 -27.75 -7.97 -20.02
C ASP A 139 -26.87 -6.72 -20.20
N ASP A 140 -25.69 -6.90 -20.78
CA ASP A 140 -24.66 -5.89 -21.03
C ASP A 140 -24.41 -4.92 -19.86
N LEU A 141 -23.36 -5.18 -19.09
CA LEU A 141 -22.99 -4.35 -17.95
C LEU A 141 -22.14 -3.16 -18.42
N LEU A 142 -22.44 -1.96 -17.92
CA LEU A 142 -21.63 -0.77 -18.12
C LEU A 142 -21.29 -0.14 -16.77
N LEU A 143 -19.99 -0.06 -16.48
CA LEU A 143 -19.42 0.72 -15.39
C LEU A 143 -18.93 2.06 -15.93
N SER A 144 -19.38 3.13 -15.31
CA SER A 144 -18.93 4.50 -15.58
C SER A 144 -18.43 5.14 -14.31
N ILE A 145 -17.20 5.65 -14.35
CA ILE A 145 -16.58 6.43 -13.27
C ILE A 145 -16.17 7.76 -13.87
N ASP A 146 -16.73 8.84 -13.35
CA ASP A 146 -16.34 10.22 -13.66
C ASP A 146 -15.69 10.80 -12.41
N SER A 147 -14.38 10.97 -12.42
CA SER A 147 -13.60 11.47 -11.27
C SER A 147 -13.60 13.00 -11.17
N GLY A 148 -14.24 13.69 -12.13
CA GLY A 148 -14.11 15.13 -12.32
C GLY A 148 -12.81 15.51 -13.03
N SER A 149 -12.75 16.76 -13.51
CA SER A 149 -11.55 17.34 -14.13
C SER A 149 -11.01 16.61 -15.37
N GLY A 150 -11.83 15.86 -16.10
CA GLY A 150 -11.45 15.21 -17.37
C GLY A 150 -11.01 13.74 -17.25
N GLU A 151 -10.92 13.20 -16.03
CA GLU A 151 -10.59 11.80 -15.78
C GLU A 151 -11.85 10.93 -15.72
N ASN A 152 -11.93 9.95 -16.61
CA ASN A 152 -13.08 9.08 -16.79
C ASN A 152 -12.62 7.64 -17.01
N ILE A 153 -13.37 6.69 -16.46
CA ILE A 153 -13.24 5.26 -16.76
C ILE A 153 -14.61 4.76 -17.22
N LEU A 154 -14.67 4.19 -18.42
CA LEU A 154 -15.83 3.51 -18.95
C LEU A 154 -15.46 2.06 -19.27
N VAL A 155 -16.15 1.10 -18.64
CA VAL A 155 -15.96 -0.33 -18.88
C VAL A 155 -17.29 -0.93 -19.27
N LYS A 156 -17.39 -1.42 -20.51
CA LYS A 156 -18.56 -2.16 -21.01
C LYS A 156 -18.21 -3.63 -21.15
N LEU A 157 -19.03 -4.48 -20.55
CA LEU A 157 -18.94 -5.92 -20.65
C LEU A 157 -20.20 -6.44 -21.37
N ASP A 158 -20.02 -6.90 -22.61
CA ASP A 158 -21.10 -7.49 -23.38
C ASP A 158 -21.33 -8.93 -22.93
N GLY A 159 -22.57 -9.27 -22.62
CA GLY A 159 -22.90 -10.61 -22.16
C GLY A 159 -24.07 -10.65 -21.20
N LYS A 160 -24.52 -11.88 -20.92
CA LYS A 160 -25.58 -12.13 -19.95
C LYS A 160 -24.97 -12.67 -18.67
N LEU A 161 -25.06 -11.88 -17.61
CA LEU A 161 -24.54 -12.24 -16.30
C LEU A 161 -25.68 -12.33 -15.31
N SER A 162 -25.79 -13.44 -14.60
CA SER A 162 -26.67 -13.49 -13.43
C SER A 162 -26.05 -12.71 -12.26
N MET A 163 -26.87 -12.26 -11.32
CA MET A 163 -26.40 -11.62 -10.08
C MET A 163 -25.50 -12.57 -9.28
N ASP A 164 -25.72 -13.88 -9.39
CA ASP A 164 -24.82 -14.90 -8.84
C ASP A 164 -23.48 -14.97 -9.57
N ASP A 165 -23.46 -14.80 -10.91
CA ASP A 165 -22.22 -14.69 -11.67
C ASP A 165 -21.44 -13.43 -11.25
N VAL A 166 -22.13 -12.30 -11.08
CA VAL A 166 -21.54 -11.04 -10.59
C VAL A 166 -20.98 -11.22 -9.19
N ASN A 167 -21.76 -11.80 -8.26
CA ASN A 167 -21.31 -12.11 -6.91
C ASN A 167 -20.11 -13.05 -6.92
N LYS A 168 -20.07 -14.05 -7.80
CA LYS A 168 -18.92 -14.96 -7.91
C LYS A 168 -17.70 -14.31 -8.55
N ILE A 169 -17.84 -13.35 -9.45
CA ILE A 169 -16.70 -12.56 -9.96
C ILE A 169 -16.13 -11.66 -8.85
N ILE A 170 -17.00 -11.10 -8.02
CA ILE A 170 -16.59 -10.31 -6.85
C ILE A 170 -15.92 -11.23 -5.80
N ASN A 171 -16.52 -12.41 -5.56
CA ASN A 171 -16.15 -13.35 -4.51
C ASN A 171 -15.19 -14.46 -4.94
N SER A 172 -14.78 -14.58 -6.21
CA SER A 172 -13.70 -15.51 -6.63
C SER A 172 -12.35 -15.13 -6.04
N SER A 173 -12.29 -13.95 -5.44
CA SER A 173 -11.23 -13.46 -4.57
C SER A 173 -11.31 -14.00 -3.13
N GLU A 174 -12.42 -14.63 -2.73
CA GLU A 174 -12.73 -14.97 -1.34
C GLU A 174 -13.00 -16.47 -1.12
N THR A 175 -12.08 -17.14 -0.44
CA THR A 175 -12.36 -18.21 0.53
C THR A 175 -11.24 -18.16 1.59
N LYS A 176 -11.43 -18.01 2.90
CA LYS A 176 -12.55 -18.24 3.84
C LYS A 176 -12.53 -17.20 4.98
N SER A 177 -13.68 -16.63 5.34
CA SER A 177 -14.26 -16.65 6.71
C SER A 177 -15.46 -15.70 6.78
N ASN A 178 -16.66 -16.23 7.07
CA ASN A 178 -17.86 -15.44 7.33
C ASN A 178 -17.80 -14.79 8.72
N THR A 179 -18.13 -13.49 8.83
CA THR A 179 -19.33 -12.99 9.54
C THR A 179 -19.63 -11.56 9.07
N ILE A 180 -20.91 -11.27 8.88
CA ILE A 180 -21.53 -10.08 8.30
C ILE A 180 -21.17 -8.77 9.04
N SER A 181 -20.59 -7.78 8.33
CA SER A 181 -21.04 -6.37 8.28
C SER A 181 -20.08 -5.47 7.47
N ASN A 182 -20.67 -4.69 6.57
CA ASN A 182 -20.14 -3.49 5.88
C ASN A 182 -19.11 -3.67 4.75
N THR A 183 -19.61 -4.12 3.60
CA THR A 183 -19.06 -3.85 2.28
C THR A 183 -19.21 -2.37 1.92
N ARG A 184 -18.18 -1.54 2.13
CA ARG A 184 -17.95 -0.31 1.35
C ARG A 184 -16.45 -0.03 1.26
N SER A 185 -15.97 0.25 0.04
CA SER A 185 -14.66 0.79 -0.33
C SER A 185 -13.57 -0.21 -0.72
N SER A 186 -13.59 -0.68 -1.98
CA SER A 186 -12.36 -1.16 -2.65
C SER A 186 -12.29 -0.83 -4.15
N LEU A 187 -12.98 0.22 -4.62
CA LEU A 187 -12.92 0.64 -6.03
C LEU A 187 -12.52 2.11 -6.24
N VAL A 188 -12.04 2.80 -5.20
CA VAL A 188 -11.50 4.17 -5.35
C VAL A 188 -10.22 4.29 -4.53
N SER A 189 -9.08 4.04 -5.17
CA SER A 189 -7.79 4.57 -4.73
C SER A 189 -7.34 5.60 -5.77
N SER A 190 -8.00 6.75 -5.78
CA SER A 190 -7.49 7.94 -6.46
C SER A 190 -6.40 8.54 -5.59
N ASP A 191 -5.17 8.05 -5.76
CA ASP A 191 -3.97 8.75 -5.28
C ASP A 191 -3.19 9.21 -6.52
N ASN A 192 -3.26 10.52 -6.74
CA ASN A 192 -2.42 11.26 -7.66
C ASN A 192 -0.94 10.96 -7.40
N ASN A 193 -0.31 10.25 -8.34
CA ASN A 193 1.10 10.35 -8.68
C ASN A 193 1.37 9.47 -9.92
N SER A 194 1.31 10.07 -11.12
CA SER A 194 1.96 9.51 -12.29
C SER A 194 3.46 9.83 -12.20
N SER A 195 4.25 8.84 -11.83
CA SER A 195 5.61 8.69 -12.33
C SER A 195 6.08 7.26 -12.02
N TYR A 196 6.25 6.46 -13.07
CA TYR A 196 7.11 5.26 -13.11
C TYR A 196 7.22 4.40 -11.84
N LEU A 197 6.09 3.91 -11.31
CA LEU A 197 6.11 2.98 -10.19
C LEU A 197 5.07 1.88 -10.45
N ASN A 198 5.53 0.76 -11.01
CA ASN A 198 4.78 -0.49 -11.06
C ASN A 198 4.47 -0.92 -9.62
N GLY A 199 3.31 -0.50 -9.13
CA GLY A 199 2.81 -0.80 -7.81
C GLY A 199 1.77 -1.91 -7.86
N GLU A 200 1.93 -2.97 -7.07
CA GLU A 200 0.95 -4.04 -6.93
C GLU A 200 0.25 -3.93 -5.57
N THR A 201 -1.08 -3.83 -5.59
CA THR A 201 -1.88 -3.89 -4.36
C THR A 201 -1.97 -5.33 -3.87
N ARG A 202 -1.77 -5.52 -2.55
CA ARG A 202 -1.78 -6.82 -1.89
C ARG A 202 -2.94 -6.87 -0.89
N ASN A 203 -3.82 -7.85 -1.04
CA ASN A 203 -4.87 -8.12 -0.07
C ASN A 203 -4.34 -9.09 0.98
N VAL A 204 -4.34 -8.66 2.23
CA VAL A 204 -3.97 -9.49 3.38
C VAL A 204 -5.04 -9.35 4.46
N GLY A 205 -5.05 -10.30 5.40
CA GLY A 205 -5.92 -10.20 6.57
C GLY A 205 -5.55 -9.02 7.47
N GLU A 206 -6.36 -8.76 8.48
CA GLU A 206 -6.07 -7.74 9.48
C GLU A 206 -4.80 -8.08 10.28
N PHE A 207 -4.06 -7.04 10.66
CA PHE A 207 -2.87 -7.17 11.49
C PHE A 207 -2.73 -5.94 12.39
N SER A 208 -2.14 -6.17 13.56
CA SER A 208 -1.68 -5.11 14.45
C SER A 208 -0.17 -5.11 14.62
N GLY A 209 0.52 -6.17 14.18
CA GLY A 209 1.98 -6.24 14.16
C GLY A 209 2.54 -6.22 12.74
N ILE A 210 3.80 -5.81 12.60
CA ILE A 210 4.55 -5.86 11.35
C ILE A 210 5.98 -6.32 11.59
N GLN A 211 6.47 -7.19 10.71
CA GLN A 211 7.86 -7.63 10.66
C GLN A 211 8.42 -7.35 9.27
N VAL A 212 9.41 -6.46 9.20
CA VAL A 212 10.05 -6.04 7.95
C VAL A 212 11.50 -6.51 7.93
N SER A 213 11.94 -7.15 6.85
CA SER A 213 13.32 -7.59 6.71
C SER A 213 13.87 -7.47 5.29
N THR A 214 15.14 -7.79 5.13
CA THR A 214 15.83 -7.95 3.84
C THR A 214 15.85 -6.67 3.01
N GLY A 215 16.17 -5.53 3.61
CA GLY A 215 16.35 -4.26 2.90
C GLY A 215 15.07 -3.62 2.35
N VAL A 216 13.90 -4.09 2.75
CA VAL A 216 12.62 -3.49 2.33
C VAL A 216 12.41 -2.14 3.03
N ASN A 217 12.01 -1.13 2.27
CA ASN A 217 11.54 0.15 2.80
C ASN A 217 10.02 0.14 2.96
N VAL A 218 9.52 0.30 4.18
CA VAL A 218 8.09 0.39 4.50
C VAL A 218 7.72 1.82 4.90
N VAL A 219 6.64 2.31 4.28
CA VAL A 219 5.99 3.57 4.65
C VAL A 219 4.60 3.24 5.20
N PHE A 220 4.42 3.44 6.50
CA PHE A 220 3.22 3.10 7.23
C PHE A 220 2.38 4.34 7.56
N LYS A 221 1.07 4.23 7.38
CA LYS A 221 0.10 5.24 7.81
C LYS A 221 -1.00 4.56 8.63
N GLN A 222 -1.20 5.01 9.87
CA GLN A 222 -2.29 4.48 10.67
C GLN A 222 -3.62 5.05 10.18
N GLU A 223 -4.37 4.24 9.44
CA GLU A 223 -5.69 4.59 8.91
C GLU A 223 -6.48 3.35 8.51
N SER A 224 -7.80 3.51 8.37
CA SER A 224 -8.71 2.49 7.86
C SER A 224 -9.11 2.85 6.43
N PRO A 225 -9.23 1.89 5.50
CA PRO A 225 -9.06 0.44 5.70
C PRO A 225 -7.59 -0.01 5.64
N THR A 226 -7.35 -1.28 6.01
CA THR A 226 -6.06 -1.93 5.77
C THR A 226 -5.79 -2.02 4.26
N ASN A 227 -4.65 -1.51 3.81
CA ASN A 227 -4.24 -1.55 2.41
C ASN A 227 -2.72 -1.72 2.31
N ILE A 228 -2.26 -2.47 1.31
CA ILE A 228 -0.84 -2.66 1.05
C ILE A 228 -0.60 -2.43 -0.44
N LYS A 229 0.33 -1.53 -0.76
CA LYS A 229 0.80 -1.28 -2.12
C LYS A 229 2.31 -1.49 -2.20
N VAL A 230 2.73 -2.53 -2.90
CA VAL A 230 4.14 -2.86 -3.13
C VAL A 230 4.61 -2.17 -4.39
N ILE A 231 5.60 -1.31 -4.28
CA ILE A 231 6.22 -0.58 -5.38
C ILE A 231 7.62 -1.14 -5.60
N ALA A 232 7.83 -1.81 -6.73
CA ALA A 232 9.13 -2.38 -7.09
C ALA A 232 9.32 -2.40 -8.61
N ASP A 233 10.50 -2.85 -9.05
CA ASP A 233 10.73 -3.17 -10.47
C ASP A 233 9.69 -4.23 -10.91
N SER A 234 9.05 -4.06 -12.08
CA SER A 234 7.92 -4.90 -12.52
C SER A 234 8.25 -6.39 -12.58
N ASP A 235 9.46 -6.74 -13.00
CA ASP A 235 9.96 -8.11 -13.09
C ASP A 235 10.27 -8.74 -11.73
N LYS A 236 10.33 -7.93 -10.65
CA LYS A 236 10.77 -8.33 -9.32
C LYS A 236 9.70 -8.26 -8.24
N LEU A 237 8.49 -7.76 -8.56
CA LEU A 237 7.36 -7.73 -7.63
C LEU A 237 7.08 -9.10 -6.98
N GLN A 238 7.24 -10.18 -7.74
CA GLN A 238 7.05 -11.56 -7.30
C GLN A 238 8.00 -12.06 -6.18
N TYR A 239 9.10 -11.35 -5.94
CA TYR A 239 10.07 -11.68 -4.89
C TYR A 239 9.75 -10.95 -3.58
N VAL A 240 8.85 -9.96 -3.60
CA VAL A 240 8.42 -9.25 -2.40
C VAL A 240 7.25 -9.99 -1.77
N VAL A 241 7.51 -10.65 -0.64
CA VAL A 241 6.50 -11.40 0.10
C VAL A 241 5.78 -10.46 1.05
N THR A 242 4.46 -10.51 1.03
CA THR A 242 3.56 -9.84 1.97
C THR A 242 2.54 -10.86 2.46
N LYS A 243 2.62 -11.27 3.73
CA LYS A 243 1.70 -12.26 4.30
C LYS A 243 1.44 -11.99 5.77
N VAL A 244 0.22 -12.24 6.22
CA VAL A 244 -0.13 -12.12 7.63
C VAL A 244 -0.10 -13.50 8.28
N GLU A 245 0.65 -13.63 9.36
CA GLU A 245 0.72 -14.83 10.18
C GLU A 245 0.53 -14.42 11.65
N ASN A 246 -0.46 -14.99 12.33
CA ASN A 246 -0.77 -14.70 13.74
C ASN A 246 -0.98 -13.20 14.05
N GLY A 247 -1.64 -12.47 13.15
CA GLY A 247 -1.88 -11.02 13.31
C GLY A 247 -0.65 -10.13 13.09
N VAL A 248 0.45 -10.69 12.57
CA VAL A 248 1.66 -9.98 12.20
C VAL A 248 1.85 -10.04 10.68
N LEU A 249 1.92 -8.88 10.03
CA LEU A 249 2.28 -8.76 8.62
C LEU A 249 3.79 -8.94 8.44
N LYS A 250 4.19 -9.97 7.72
CA LYS A 250 5.58 -10.22 7.32
C LYS A 250 5.82 -9.62 5.92
N VAL A 251 6.81 -8.74 5.83
CA VAL A 251 7.25 -8.09 4.60
C VAL A 251 8.75 -8.32 4.39
N TYR A 252 9.11 -9.11 3.39
CA TYR A 252 10.51 -9.46 3.12
C TYR A 252 10.73 -9.84 1.66
N ILE A 253 12.00 -9.91 1.25
CA ILE A 253 12.39 -10.40 -0.06
C ILE A 253 12.71 -11.89 0.04
N ASP A 254 12.02 -12.71 -0.76
CA ASP A 254 12.38 -14.10 -1.03
C ASP A 254 13.05 -14.17 -2.39
N ASN A 255 14.32 -14.56 -2.43
CA ASN A 255 15.08 -14.60 -3.68
C ASN A 255 14.72 -15.81 -4.57
N LYS A 256 13.96 -16.79 -4.07
CA LYS A 256 13.59 -18.02 -4.78
C LYS A 256 14.77 -18.70 -5.50
N GLY A 257 15.97 -18.62 -4.91
CA GLY A 257 17.21 -19.18 -5.48
C GLY A 257 17.95 -18.31 -6.50
N VAL A 258 17.45 -17.12 -6.83
CA VAL A 258 18.12 -16.16 -7.73
C VAL A 258 19.29 -15.50 -7.01
N LYS A 259 20.49 -15.65 -7.59
CA LYS A 259 21.71 -14.99 -7.10
C LYS A 259 21.75 -13.52 -7.51
N ASN A 260 22.30 -12.68 -6.63
CA ASN A 260 22.51 -11.24 -6.87
C ASN A 260 21.23 -10.45 -7.22
N LEU A 261 20.09 -10.84 -6.66
CA LEU A 261 18.85 -10.10 -6.80
C LEU A 261 19.02 -8.68 -6.22
N LYS A 262 18.93 -7.67 -7.08
CA LYS A 262 19.02 -6.26 -6.72
C LYS A 262 17.77 -5.53 -7.20
N PHE A 263 17.22 -4.70 -6.33
CA PHE A 263 16.11 -3.82 -6.64
C PHE A 263 16.65 -2.42 -6.91
N LYS A 264 16.20 -1.79 -7.99
CA LYS A 264 16.46 -0.35 -8.18
C LYS A 264 15.53 0.46 -7.29
N ASN A 265 14.26 0.07 -7.26
CA ASN A 265 13.24 0.64 -6.40
C ASN A 265 12.58 -0.48 -5.59
N LEU A 266 12.41 -0.27 -4.29
CA LEU A 266 11.64 -1.16 -3.42
C LEU A 266 11.05 -0.34 -2.28
N SER A 267 9.73 -0.13 -2.32
CA SER A 267 8.97 0.53 -1.27
C SER A 267 7.64 -0.16 -1.08
N VAL A 268 7.20 -0.34 0.16
CA VAL A 268 5.89 -0.93 0.46
C VAL A 268 5.10 0.07 1.30
N ASN A 269 4.04 0.60 0.72
CA ASN A 269 3.14 1.53 1.40
C ASN A 269 2.04 0.73 2.07
N ILE A 270 1.83 0.96 3.36
CA ILE A 270 0.92 0.17 4.20
C ILE A 270 0.03 1.09 4.99
N SER A 271 -1.28 0.85 4.97
CA SER A 271 -2.23 1.37 5.94
C SER A 271 -2.83 0.26 6.78
N SER A 272 -3.08 0.56 8.06
CA SER A 272 -3.86 -0.30 8.97
C SER A 272 -4.38 0.54 10.14
N PRO A 273 -5.58 0.26 10.69
CA PRO A 273 -6.09 0.99 11.86
C PRO A 273 -5.23 0.75 13.12
N ARG A 274 -4.46 -0.35 13.18
CA ARG A 274 -3.71 -0.77 14.37
C ARG A 274 -2.25 -1.03 14.04
N MET A 275 -1.35 -0.66 14.97
CA MET A 275 0.08 -0.93 14.87
C MET A 275 0.76 -0.91 16.24
N ASN A 276 0.74 -2.05 16.94
CA ASN A 276 1.25 -2.20 18.30
C ASN A 276 2.56 -3.01 18.42
N ASP A 277 3.01 -3.67 17.35
CA ASP A 277 4.28 -4.43 17.33
C ASP A 277 5.02 -4.17 16.01
N ILE A 278 6.21 -3.56 16.06
CA ILE A 278 7.02 -3.24 14.89
C ILE A 278 8.38 -3.90 15.05
N LYS A 279 8.67 -4.86 14.17
CA LYS A 279 9.95 -5.57 14.12
C LYS A 279 10.66 -5.26 12.80
N THR A 280 11.91 -4.83 12.86
CA THR A 280 12.72 -4.57 11.66
C THR A 280 14.08 -5.25 11.76
N SER A 281 14.54 -5.83 10.66
CA SER A 281 15.84 -6.52 10.61
C SER A 281 16.49 -6.44 9.23
N SER A 282 17.75 -6.84 9.14
CA SER A 282 18.50 -7.04 7.89
C SER A 282 18.42 -5.82 6.94
N GLY A 283 18.74 -4.63 7.47
CA GLY A 283 18.77 -3.39 6.69
C GLY A 283 17.40 -2.84 6.26
N ALA A 284 16.30 -3.40 6.76
CA ALA A 284 14.96 -2.86 6.48
C ALA A 284 14.76 -1.48 7.11
N THR A 285 13.86 -0.68 6.51
CA THR A 285 13.45 0.63 7.05
C THR A 285 11.94 0.64 7.27
N PHE A 286 11.48 1.15 8.41
CA PHE A 286 10.08 1.39 8.70
C PHE A 286 9.88 2.86 9.06
N THR A 287 9.00 3.55 8.34
CA THR A 287 8.71 4.98 8.54
C THR A 287 7.22 5.19 8.74
N THR A 288 6.82 5.90 9.79
CA THR A 288 5.42 6.32 9.97
C THR A 288 5.17 7.67 9.31
N VAL A 289 4.05 7.82 8.60
CA VAL A 289 3.61 9.08 7.98
C VAL A 289 2.90 9.98 8.98
N ASN A 290 2.04 9.40 9.82
CA ASN A 290 1.30 10.08 10.87
C ASN A 290 1.66 9.52 12.26
N THR A 291 1.23 10.22 13.31
CA THR A 291 1.42 9.75 14.69
C THR A 291 0.59 8.49 14.92
N VAL A 292 1.26 7.41 15.31
CA VAL A 292 0.64 6.13 15.66
C VAL A 292 0.11 6.20 17.09
N LYS A 293 -1.18 5.89 17.25
CA LYS A 293 -1.89 5.87 18.53
C LYS A 293 -2.26 4.45 18.91
N GLU A 294 -1.77 4.01 20.07
CA GLU A 294 -2.03 2.68 20.61
C GLU A 294 -2.08 2.69 22.15
N ASN A 295 -2.57 1.60 22.73
CA ASN A 295 -2.48 1.40 24.17
C ASN A 295 -1.07 1.03 24.60
N ASN A 296 -0.45 0.08 23.89
CA ASN A 296 0.92 -0.36 24.14
C ASN A 296 1.64 -0.48 22.79
N LEU A 297 2.96 -0.33 22.82
CA LEU A 297 3.82 -0.43 21.64
C LEU A 297 5.07 -1.26 21.94
N SER A 298 5.44 -2.11 21.00
CA SER A 298 6.69 -2.86 20.96
C SER A 298 7.46 -2.46 19.70
N LEU A 299 8.70 -1.97 19.87
CA LEU A 299 9.64 -1.65 18.79
C LEU A 299 10.87 -2.55 18.94
N ASP A 300 11.13 -3.41 17.97
CA ASP A 300 12.30 -4.30 17.93
C ASP A 300 13.08 -4.05 16.64
N THR A 301 14.32 -3.59 16.75
CA THR A 301 15.18 -3.30 15.60
C THR A 301 16.52 -4.01 15.72
N SER A 302 16.95 -4.67 14.65
CA SER A 302 18.21 -5.41 14.64
C SER A 302 18.90 -5.40 13.27
N SER A 303 20.17 -5.82 13.25
CA SER A 303 20.94 -6.07 12.02
C SER A 303 20.92 -4.90 11.02
N GLY A 304 21.28 -3.71 11.49
CA GLY A 304 21.39 -2.51 10.65
C GLY A 304 20.08 -1.94 10.13
N SER A 305 18.92 -2.36 10.67
CA SER A 305 17.62 -1.79 10.30
C SER A 305 17.39 -0.39 10.90
N LEU A 306 16.33 0.28 10.44
CA LEU A 306 15.97 1.63 10.86
C LEU A 306 14.47 1.77 11.12
N VAL A 307 14.09 2.35 12.26
CA VAL A 307 12.72 2.82 12.51
C VAL A 307 12.71 4.34 12.67
N LYS A 308 11.77 5.00 11.98
CA LYS A 308 11.49 6.44 12.08
C LYS A 308 10.01 6.69 12.31
N GLY A 309 9.65 7.46 13.33
CA GLY A 309 8.24 7.79 13.50
C GLY A 309 7.83 8.54 14.74
N ASN A 310 6.53 8.85 14.79
CA ASN A 310 5.89 9.53 15.93
C ASN A 310 4.87 8.59 16.56
N PHE A 311 4.91 8.45 17.89
CA PHE A 311 4.10 7.51 18.64
C PHE A 311 3.48 8.19 19.86
N ASP A 312 2.17 8.05 20.02
CA ASP A 312 1.39 8.54 21.15
C ASP A 312 0.69 7.37 21.82
N ILE A 313 1.31 6.86 22.88
CA ILE A 313 1.03 5.55 23.47
C ILE A 313 0.42 5.75 24.85
N SER A 314 -0.78 5.22 25.08
CA SER A 314 -1.54 5.55 26.29
C SER A 314 -0.99 4.91 27.57
N ASN A 315 -0.17 3.86 27.47
CA ASN A 315 0.31 3.10 28.62
C ASN A 315 1.81 2.77 28.58
N THR A 316 2.23 1.79 27.77
CA THR A 316 3.62 1.29 27.83
C THR A 316 4.24 1.15 26.45
N THR A 317 5.48 1.61 26.33
CA THR A 317 6.31 1.44 25.14
C THR A 317 7.56 0.62 25.49
N ASN A 318 7.76 -0.49 24.81
CA ASN A 318 8.98 -1.30 24.89
C ASN A 318 9.81 -1.09 23.63
N VAL A 319 11.10 -0.83 23.79
CA VAL A 319 12.05 -0.56 22.72
C VAL A 319 13.26 -1.47 22.90
N GLU A 320 13.55 -2.29 21.90
CA GLU A 320 14.73 -3.14 21.84
C GLU A 320 15.50 -2.85 20.55
N THR A 321 16.79 -2.51 20.68
CA THR A 321 17.65 -2.23 19.53
C THR A 321 18.97 -2.99 19.64
N SER A 322 19.44 -3.60 18.56
CA SER A 322 20.69 -4.33 18.58
C SER A 322 21.43 -4.36 17.24
N SER A 323 22.68 -4.80 17.27
CA SER A 323 23.46 -5.17 16.08
C SER A 323 23.52 -4.04 15.02
N GLY A 324 23.90 -2.83 15.45
CA GLY A 324 24.04 -1.66 14.59
C GLY A 324 22.73 -1.08 14.03
N SER A 325 21.57 -1.49 14.54
CA SER A 325 20.28 -0.91 14.15
C SER A 325 20.08 0.51 14.71
N ASN A 326 19.15 1.26 14.11
CA ASN A 326 18.86 2.64 14.46
C ASN A 326 17.37 2.87 14.76
N ILE A 327 17.07 3.63 15.81
CA ILE A 327 15.74 4.20 16.04
C ILE A 327 15.84 5.72 16.11
N LYS A 328 14.92 6.41 15.43
CA LYS A 328 14.73 7.86 15.53
C LYS A 328 13.24 8.16 15.70
N ALA A 329 12.78 8.36 16.93
CA ALA A 329 11.34 8.44 17.20
C ALA A 329 10.95 9.54 18.20
N THR A 330 9.79 10.14 17.99
CA THR A 330 9.12 10.97 19.01
C THR A 330 8.09 10.09 19.71
N ILE A 331 8.19 9.91 21.01
CA ILE A 331 7.34 9.00 21.80
C ILE A 331 6.75 9.77 22.98
N ASN A 332 5.43 9.73 23.13
CA ASN A 332 4.75 10.10 24.36
C ASN A 332 4.13 8.83 24.96
N THR A 333 4.42 8.53 26.22
CA THR A 333 3.91 7.33 26.89
C THR A 333 3.87 7.49 28.41
N LYS A 334 3.22 6.60 29.16
CA LYS A 334 3.31 6.64 30.64
C LYS A 334 4.57 5.94 31.13
N VAL A 335 4.87 4.78 30.54
CA VAL A 335 6.01 3.94 30.91
C VAL A 335 6.82 3.60 29.66
N ILE A 336 8.13 3.81 29.71
CA ILE A 336 9.03 3.42 28.61
C ILE A 336 10.14 2.48 29.09
N ASN A 337 10.35 1.39 28.37
CA ASN A 337 11.46 0.46 28.62
C ASN A 337 12.35 0.42 27.38
N ILE A 338 13.64 0.72 27.51
CA ILE A 338 14.59 0.73 26.40
C ILE A 338 15.73 -0.23 26.71
N LYS A 339 15.98 -1.15 25.79
CA LYS A 339 17.15 -2.02 25.80
C LYS A 339 17.93 -1.81 24.51
N SER A 340 19.21 -1.45 24.62
CA SER A 340 20.07 -1.29 23.44
C SER A 340 21.41 -1.98 23.62
N SER A 341 21.87 -2.70 22.59
CA SER A 341 23.13 -3.45 22.65
C SER A 341 23.85 -3.52 21.31
N SER A 342 25.10 -4.00 21.33
CA SER A 342 25.88 -4.34 20.12
C SER A 342 25.98 -3.18 19.12
N GLY A 343 26.36 -2.01 19.61
CA GLY A 343 26.59 -0.82 18.80
C GLY A 343 25.35 -0.23 18.12
N SER A 344 24.14 -0.48 18.64
CA SER A 344 22.93 0.18 18.14
C SER A 344 22.82 1.64 18.61
N ASP A 345 22.09 2.44 17.85
CA ASP A 345 21.86 3.87 18.11
C ASP A 345 20.36 4.13 18.28
N THR A 346 19.95 4.60 19.45
CA THR A 346 18.56 4.97 19.76
C THR A 346 18.48 6.46 20.03
N THR A 347 17.74 7.21 19.21
CA THR A 347 17.44 8.63 19.44
C THR A 347 15.95 8.80 19.67
N ILE A 348 15.58 9.31 20.84
CA ILE A 348 14.18 9.53 21.20
C ILE A 348 13.91 10.94 21.72
N GLU A 349 12.73 11.45 21.40
CA GLU A 349 12.20 12.75 21.85
C GLU A 349 10.78 12.56 22.40
N GLY A 350 10.25 13.54 23.15
CA GLY A 350 8.90 13.48 23.73
C GLY A 350 8.92 13.37 25.25
N GLY A 351 8.17 12.44 25.84
CA GLY A 351 8.22 12.23 27.28
C GLY A 351 7.48 11.03 27.85
N ALA A 352 7.80 10.72 29.10
CA ALA A 352 7.14 9.70 29.90
C ALA A 352 7.13 10.00 31.40
N ASN A 353 6.25 9.33 32.15
CA ASN A 353 6.23 9.47 33.61
C ASN A 353 7.33 8.63 34.26
N SER A 354 7.54 7.42 33.77
CA SER A 354 8.53 6.50 34.33
C SER A 354 9.16 5.60 33.29
N GLY A 355 10.30 4.99 33.61
CA GLY A 355 10.94 4.09 32.67
C GLY A 355 12.21 3.42 33.16
N VAL A 356 12.69 2.51 32.33
CA VAL A 356 13.94 1.78 32.49
C VAL A 356 14.74 1.88 31.19
N ILE A 357 16.03 2.22 31.28
CA ILE A 357 16.94 2.24 30.14
C ILE A 357 18.16 1.39 30.48
N ASP A 358 18.38 0.32 29.71
CA ASP A 358 19.49 -0.60 29.87
C ASP A 358 20.31 -0.66 28.57
N ILE A 359 21.56 -0.19 28.63
CA ILE A 359 22.44 -0.07 27.47
C ILE A 359 23.75 -0.80 27.72
N SER A 360 24.15 -1.64 26.76
CA SER A 360 25.39 -2.42 26.85
C SER A 360 26.14 -2.49 25.51
N SER A 361 27.36 -3.03 25.54
CA SER A 361 28.14 -3.42 24.37
C SER A 361 28.29 -2.32 23.31
N GLY A 362 28.69 -1.13 23.76
CA GLY A 362 28.95 0.03 22.90
C GLY A 362 27.73 0.68 22.26
N ALA A 363 26.50 0.31 22.64
CA ALA A 363 25.30 0.96 22.16
C ALA A 363 25.12 2.38 22.74
N VAL A 364 24.33 3.20 22.06
CA VAL A 364 24.10 4.61 22.41
C VAL A 364 22.61 4.91 22.47
N CYS A 365 22.17 5.56 23.55
CA CYS A 365 20.82 6.10 23.70
C CYS A 365 20.87 7.62 23.91
N LYS A 366 20.31 8.39 22.97
CA LYS A 366 20.21 9.85 22.98
C LYS A 366 18.75 10.26 23.24
N ALA A 367 18.49 10.66 24.47
CA ALA A 367 17.16 11.01 25.00
C ALA A 367 17.19 12.37 25.72
N GLU A 368 18.04 13.31 25.29
CA GLU A 368 18.18 14.65 25.90
C GLU A 368 16.91 15.51 25.71
N ASN A 369 16.17 15.27 24.62
CA ASN A 369 14.91 15.90 24.29
C ASN A 369 13.69 15.07 24.74
N PHE A 370 13.92 14.02 25.53
CA PHE A 370 12.87 13.17 26.08
C PHE A 370 12.75 13.42 27.59
N LYS A 371 11.68 14.10 28.01
CA LYS A 371 11.46 14.42 29.43
C LYS A 371 10.88 13.23 30.17
N ILE A 372 11.55 12.78 31.22
CA ILE A 372 11.07 11.68 32.05
C ILE A 372 11.09 12.03 33.55
N ASN A 373 10.04 11.68 34.29
CA ASN A 373 10.00 12.06 35.70
C ASN A 373 10.88 11.14 36.55
N THR A 374 10.67 9.83 36.46
CA THR A 374 11.43 8.81 37.20
C THR A 374 12.10 7.82 36.26
N LEU A 375 13.41 7.58 36.41
CA LEU A 375 14.16 6.71 35.51
C LEU A 375 15.15 5.81 36.27
N ASP A 376 15.15 4.51 35.98
CA ASP A 376 16.25 3.58 36.29
C ASP A 376 17.11 3.41 35.02
N ALA A 377 18.35 3.87 35.07
CA ALA A 377 19.28 3.89 33.94
C ALA A 377 20.52 3.06 34.24
N GLU A 378 20.81 2.08 33.39
CA GLU A 378 21.97 1.21 33.47
C GLU A 378 22.81 1.28 32.18
N ALA A 379 24.10 1.60 32.32
CA ALA A 379 25.05 1.64 31.22
C ALA A 379 26.27 0.75 31.54
N THR A 380 26.48 -0.30 30.75
CA THR A 380 27.61 -1.23 30.93
C THR A 380 28.38 -1.46 29.63
N SER A 381 29.57 -2.05 29.71
CA SER A 381 30.36 -2.50 28.55
C SER A 381 30.50 -1.45 27.44
N GLY A 382 30.85 -0.21 27.83
CA GLY A 382 31.01 0.92 26.91
C GLY A 382 29.71 1.59 26.42
N GLY A 383 28.55 1.23 26.97
CA GLY A 383 27.27 1.87 26.64
C GLY A 383 27.21 3.35 27.03
N ASN A 384 26.50 4.16 26.24
CA ASN A 384 26.40 5.61 26.44
C ASN A 384 24.95 6.09 26.44
N ILE A 385 24.53 6.73 27.53
CA ILE A 385 23.18 7.26 27.72
C ILE A 385 23.28 8.78 27.86
N SER A 386 22.46 9.53 27.12
CA SER A 386 22.14 10.93 27.41
C SER A 386 20.65 11.06 27.69
N ILE A 387 20.24 11.60 28.84
CA ILE A 387 18.84 11.61 29.32
C ILE A 387 18.45 12.97 29.94
N ASN A 388 17.16 13.24 30.10
CA ASN A 388 16.62 14.42 30.76
C ASN A 388 15.57 14.04 31.79
N VAL A 389 15.92 14.14 33.08
CA VAL A 389 15.12 13.61 34.19
C VAL A 389 14.70 14.71 35.14
N SER A 390 13.43 14.73 35.57
CA SER A 390 12.93 15.80 36.47
C SER A 390 12.90 15.43 37.94
N ASP A 391 12.48 14.21 38.32
CA ASP A 391 12.14 13.90 39.71
C ASP A 391 13.14 12.95 40.35
N LYS A 392 13.33 11.74 39.81
CA LYS A 392 14.20 10.70 40.39
C LYS A 392 15.01 9.98 39.34
N LEU A 393 16.32 9.90 39.55
CA LEU A 393 17.24 9.15 38.69
C LEU A 393 17.98 8.10 39.52
N LYS A 394 17.71 6.83 39.24
CA LYS A 394 18.54 5.73 39.70
C LYS A 394 19.54 5.38 38.60
N ALA A 395 20.83 5.57 38.86
CA ALA A 395 21.87 5.45 37.84
C ALA A 395 22.90 4.38 38.19
N LYS A 396 23.11 3.41 37.30
CA LYS A 396 24.17 2.39 37.40
C LYS A 396 25.09 2.47 36.20
N ALA A 397 26.39 2.59 36.44
CA ALA A 397 27.37 2.55 35.35
C ALA A 397 28.60 1.74 35.74
N SER A 398 29.04 0.85 34.85
CA SER A 398 30.22 0.00 35.05
C SER A 398 30.86 -0.37 33.69
N SER A 399 32.04 -0.98 33.70
CA SER A 399 32.71 -1.52 32.50
C SER A 399 32.78 -0.51 31.34
N GLY A 400 33.17 0.73 31.63
CA GLY A 400 33.27 1.82 30.65
C GLY A 400 31.96 2.52 30.29
N GLY A 401 30.85 2.19 30.96
CA GLY A 401 29.54 2.81 30.71
C GLY A 401 29.49 4.29 31.13
N LEU A 402 28.77 5.11 30.35
CA LEU A 402 28.62 6.55 30.57
C LEU A 402 27.15 6.95 30.60
N ILE A 403 26.73 7.61 31.67
CA ILE A 403 25.42 8.24 31.78
C ILE A 403 25.61 9.77 31.85
N LYS A 404 24.98 10.49 30.94
CA LYS A 404 24.87 11.94 30.92
C LYS A 404 23.43 12.33 31.21
N TYR A 405 23.19 13.27 32.10
CA TYR A 405 21.84 13.68 32.46
C TYR A 405 21.65 15.19 32.48
N LYS A 406 20.45 15.63 32.10
CA LYS A 406 19.89 16.98 32.29
C LYS A 406 18.81 16.97 33.35
N GLY A 407 18.46 18.16 33.84
CA GLY A 407 17.45 18.36 34.87
C GLY A 407 18.03 18.36 36.28
N ASN A 408 17.14 18.39 37.27
CA ASN A 408 17.47 18.46 38.70
C ASN A 408 16.78 17.33 39.51
N PRO A 409 17.00 16.04 39.18
CA PRO A 409 16.37 14.93 39.90
C PRO A 409 17.06 14.66 41.24
N GLU A 410 16.36 13.96 42.14
CA GLU A 410 16.95 13.22 43.25
C GLU A 410 17.74 12.02 42.68
N ILE A 411 19.03 11.90 43.02
CA ILE A 411 19.93 10.91 42.43
C ILE A 411 20.25 9.81 43.43
N ASP A 412 19.93 8.57 43.07
CA ASP A 412 20.47 7.35 43.66
C ASP A 412 21.46 6.73 42.66
N SER A 413 22.73 6.54 43.03
CA SER A 413 23.73 6.11 42.05
C SER A 413 24.67 5.03 42.57
N ASN A 414 24.98 4.09 41.69
CA ASN A 414 25.97 3.03 41.89
C ASN A 414 26.92 2.99 40.70
N ILE A 415 28.01 3.76 40.79
CA ILE A 415 28.97 3.96 39.70
C ILE A 415 30.29 3.26 40.02
N SER A 416 30.60 2.21 39.25
CA SER A 416 31.85 1.46 39.39
C SER A 416 33.00 2.17 38.67
N LYS A 417 33.64 3.14 39.36
CA LYS A 417 34.79 3.88 38.84
C LYS A 417 35.98 2.98 38.48
N VAL A 418 36.18 1.91 39.25
CA VAL A 418 37.28 0.94 39.02
C VAL A 418 37.16 0.20 37.69
N SER A 419 35.93 0.01 37.20
CA SER A 419 35.66 -0.59 35.89
C SER A 419 35.42 0.46 34.80
N GLY A 420 35.65 1.74 35.08
CA GLY A 420 35.52 2.83 34.10
C GLY A 420 34.11 3.40 33.94
N GLY A 421 33.18 3.13 34.84
CA GLY A 421 31.84 3.74 34.83
C GLY A 421 31.86 5.25 35.12
N SER A 422 30.94 6.01 34.51
CA SER A 422 30.85 7.47 34.66
C SER A 422 29.41 7.99 34.66
N LEU A 423 29.14 8.98 35.52
CA LEU A 423 27.91 9.75 35.58
C LEU A 423 28.26 11.25 35.48
N LYS A 424 27.63 11.99 34.57
CA LYS A 424 27.93 13.42 34.32
C LYS A 424 26.64 14.23 34.11
N GLN A 425 26.53 15.37 34.80
CA GLN A 425 25.49 16.35 34.47
C GLN A 425 25.91 17.13 33.21
N ILE A 426 24.94 17.44 32.35
CA ILE A 426 25.11 18.26 31.15
C ILE A 426 24.07 19.39 31.15
N ASN A 427 24.40 20.49 30.46
CA ASN A 427 23.57 21.71 30.42
C ASN A 427 22.34 21.58 29.51
#